data_AF-A0A3D1P4M5-F1
#
_entry.id   AF-A0A3D1P4M5-F1
#
_cell.length_a   1.000
_cell.length_b   1.000
_cell.length_c   1.000
_cell.angle_alpha   90.00
_cell.angle_beta   90.00
_cell.angle_gamma   90.00
#
_symmetry.space_group_name_H-M   'P 1'
#
loop_
_entity.id
_entity.type
_entity.pdbx_description
1 polymer ?
#
loop_
_entity_poly.entity_id
_entity_poly.type
_entity_poly.pdbx_seq_one_letter_code
_entity_poly.pdbx_strand_id
1 'polypeptide(L)'
;MTSKKGSRMGGLGKLSDFGKTSKPQPEPKPEIVASSEVEKQLQPVPTEKLVPINIKITRVQQRWLADTARMVRDNNDTPVAPNERVFPQHLIGIAIDLLQDTEIDWSQIKNVEDLRQWLKL
;
A
#
# COMPACT_ATOMS: atom_id res chain seq x y z
N MET A 1 -9.76 -6.01 69.84
CA MET A 1 -10.33 -4.64 69.87
C MET A 1 -9.45 -3.77 68.98
N THR A 2 -9.88 -3.45 67.75
CA THR A 2 -10.53 -2.19 67.29
C THR A 2 -9.56 -1.40 66.38
N SER A 3 -9.82 -1.40 65.06
CA SER A 3 -10.20 -0.23 64.22
C SER A 3 -9.02 0.65 63.74
N LYS A 4 -8.68 0.70 62.44
CA LYS A 4 -9.31 1.41 61.30
C LYS A 4 -8.68 2.79 61.03
N LYS A 5 -8.34 3.03 59.74
CA LYS A 5 -8.42 4.26 58.92
C LYS A 5 -7.17 5.13 58.63
N GLY A 6 -7.02 5.45 57.34
CA GLY A 6 -6.39 6.66 56.77
C GLY A 6 -5.07 6.38 56.04
N SER A 7 -4.79 6.82 54.81
CA SER A 7 -5.51 7.67 53.86
C SER A 7 -4.89 7.44 52.47
N ARG A 8 -5.66 7.00 51.47
CA ARG A 8 -5.23 6.94 50.06
C ARG A 8 -5.44 8.33 49.46
N MET A 9 -4.39 9.15 49.43
CA MET A 9 -4.38 10.44 48.74
C MET A 9 -4.18 10.21 47.24
N GLY A 10 -5.00 10.86 46.41
CA GLY A 10 -4.74 10.97 44.97
C GLY A 10 -5.72 10.25 44.04
N GLY A 11 -7.00 10.17 44.40
CA GLY A 11 -8.08 9.91 43.44
C GLY A 11 -8.77 11.20 43.04
N LEU A 12 -8.23 11.91 42.05
CA LEU A 12 -8.93 12.94 41.26
C LEU A 12 -8.38 12.77 39.83
N GLY A 13 -9.15 12.33 38.84
CA GLY A 13 -10.51 12.74 38.56
C GLY A 13 -10.44 13.98 37.66
N LYS A 14 -10.51 13.75 36.33
CA LYS A 14 -11.01 14.64 35.27
C LYS A 14 -10.52 14.15 33.88
N LEU A 15 -11.19 13.13 33.34
CA LEU A 15 -11.21 12.87 31.89
C LEU A 15 -12.65 12.86 31.35
N SER A 16 -13.61 13.37 32.13
CA SER A 16 -15.05 13.32 31.80
C SER A 16 -15.53 14.51 30.94
N ASP A 17 -14.65 15.24 30.26
CA ASP A 17 -15.02 16.44 29.48
C ASP A 17 -14.75 16.35 27.96
N PHE A 18 -14.59 15.15 27.38
CA PHE A 18 -14.44 14.97 25.92
C PHE A 18 -15.70 14.44 25.21
N GLY A 19 -16.90 14.71 25.74
CA GLY A 19 -18.12 14.07 25.23
C GLY A 19 -19.41 14.88 25.30
N LYS A 20 -19.37 16.21 25.41
CA LYS A 20 -20.58 17.03 25.18
C LYS A 20 -20.78 17.23 23.69
N THR A 21 -21.18 16.16 23.02
CA THR A 21 -21.91 16.26 21.75
C THR A 21 -23.24 16.93 22.04
N SER A 22 -23.46 18.08 21.42
CA SER A 22 -24.76 18.72 21.27
C SER A 22 -25.78 17.70 20.76
N LYS A 23 -26.93 17.62 21.42
CA LYS A 23 -28.08 16.83 20.95
C LYS A 23 -28.49 17.28 19.55
N PRO A 24 -28.81 16.35 18.63
CA PRO A 24 -29.36 16.70 17.32
C PRO A 24 -30.82 17.18 17.44
N GLN A 25 -31.10 18.28 16.76
CA GLN A 25 -32.43 18.86 16.57
C GLN A 25 -33.10 18.21 15.34
N PRO A 26 -34.39 17.81 15.39
CA PRO A 26 -35.06 17.18 14.26
C PRO A 26 -35.71 18.18 13.29
N GLU A 27 -35.42 17.95 11.99
CA GLU A 27 -36.20 18.20 10.75
C GLU A 27 -36.37 19.65 10.20
N PRO A 28 -36.41 19.88 8.85
CA PRO A 28 -37.01 19.00 7.82
C PRO A 28 -36.25 18.77 6.49
N LYS A 29 -36.67 17.65 5.85
CA LYS A 29 -36.67 17.18 4.44
C LYS A 29 -35.78 17.87 3.37
N PRO A 30 -35.00 17.08 2.58
CA PRO A 30 -34.16 17.59 1.50
C PRO A 30 -34.94 17.86 0.22
N GLU A 31 -34.76 19.06 -0.36
CA GLU A 31 -35.00 19.31 -1.78
C GLU A 31 -33.88 18.66 -2.60
N ILE A 32 -34.31 17.76 -3.48
CA ILE A 32 -33.47 17.05 -4.43
C ILE A 32 -33.14 18.03 -5.56
N VAL A 33 -31.93 18.60 -5.53
CA VAL A 33 -31.31 19.18 -6.74
C VAL A 33 -30.40 18.14 -7.34
N ALA A 34 -30.94 17.44 -8.33
CA ALA A 34 -30.21 16.58 -9.23
C ALA A 34 -29.19 17.42 -10.00
N SER A 35 -27.91 17.26 -9.67
CA SER A 35 -26.81 17.62 -10.56
C SER A 35 -26.12 16.32 -10.94
N SER A 36 -26.54 15.82 -12.10
CA SER A 36 -26.01 14.62 -12.74
C SER A 36 -24.60 14.94 -13.24
N GLU A 37 -23.58 14.62 -12.43
CA GLU A 37 -22.22 14.52 -12.90
C GLU A 37 -21.81 13.05 -12.93
N VAL A 38 -21.48 12.61 -14.14
CA VAL A 38 -21.33 11.23 -14.57
C VAL A 38 -20.26 10.53 -13.74
N GLU A 39 -20.70 9.69 -12.80
CA GLU A 39 -19.86 8.63 -12.23
C GLU A 39 -19.45 7.71 -13.38
N LYS A 40 -18.25 7.97 -13.91
CA LYS A 40 -17.54 7.02 -14.76
C LYS A 40 -17.25 5.81 -13.86
N GLN A 41 -18.16 4.85 -13.89
CA GLN A 41 -18.02 3.55 -13.25
C GLN A 41 -16.76 2.91 -13.82
N LEU A 42 -15.64 3.12 -13.13
CA LEU A 42 -14.45 2.30 -13.23
C LEU A 42 -14.88 0.92 -12.74
N GLN A 43 -15.25 0.06 -13.69
CA GLN A 43 -15.47 -1.35 -13.39
C GLN A 43 -14.21 -1.84 -12.66
N PRO A 44 -14.35 -2.45 -11.47
CA PRO A 44 -13.19 -2.98 -10.77
C PRO A 44 -12.62 -4.10 -11.64
N VAL A 45 -11.48 -3.81 -12.27
CA VAL A 45 -10.66 -4.84 -12.90
C VAL A 45 -10.41 -5.89 -11.82
N PRO A 46 -10.69 -7.18 -12.07
CA PRO A 46 -10.45 -8.23 -11.10
C PRO A 46 -9.01 -8.10 -10.61
N THR A 47 -8.84 -7.77 -9.34
CA THR A 47 -7.52 -7.64 -8.74
C THR A 47 -6.96 -9.05 -8.65
N GLU A 48 -6.07 -9.38 -9.58
CA GLU A 48 -5.42 -10.67 -9.62
C GLU A 48 -4.70 -10.90 -8.27
N LYS A 49 -4.93 -12.07 -7.68
CA LYS A 49 -4.43 -12.35 -6.35
C LYS A 49 -2.91 -12.53 -6.44
N LEU A 50 -2.18 -11.68 -5.72
CA LEU A 50 -0.73 -11.81 -5.60
C LEU A 50 -0.39 -13.15 -4.94
N VAL A 51 0.54 -13.88 -5.56
CA VAL A 51 1.06 -15.15 -5.06
C VAL A 51 2.47 -14.93 -4.51
N PRO A 52 2.80 -15.43 -3.30
CA PRO A 52 4.14 -15.26 -2.75
C PRO A 52 5.16 -16.11 -3.52
N ILE A 53 6.29 -15.50 -3.87
CA ILE A 53 7.46 -16.18 -4.44
C ILE A 53 8.68 -15.91 -3.58
N ASN A 54 9.53 -16.93 -3.38
CA ASN A 54 10.75 -16.81 -2.61
C ASN A 54 11.95 -16.62 -3.56
N ILE A 55 12.41 -15.38 -3.74
CA ILE A 55 13.55 -15.05 -4.59
C ILE A 55 14.77 -14.73 -3.71
N LYS A 56 15.90 -15.38 -4.02
CA LYS A 56 17.20 -15.04 -3.44
C LYS A 56 17.91 -14.04 -4.35
N ILE A 57 18.30 -12.90 -3.79
CA ILE A 57 19.08 -11.87 -4.49
C ILE A 57 20.36 -11.56 -3.71
N THR A 58 21.34 -10.98 -4.40
CA THR A 58 22.58 -10.52 -3.76
C THR A 58 22.32 -9.28 -2.90
N ARG A 59 23.20 -9.01 -1.92
CA ARG A 59 23.13 -7.80 -1.09
C ARG A 59 23.22 -6.51 -1.91
N VAL A 60 23.97 -6.54 -3.01
CA VAL A 60 24.11 -5.40 -3.93
C VAL A 60 22.78 -5.12 -4.63
N GLN A 61 22.12 -6.15 -5.16
CA GLN A 61 20.79 -6.03 -5.78
C GLN A 61 19.74 -5.57 -4.78
N GLN A 62 19.76 -6.09 -3.55
CA GLN A 62 18.84 -5.64 -2.50
C GLN A 62 19.00 -4.15 -2.19
N ARG A 63 20.25 -3.68 -2.03
CA ARG A 63 20.52 -2.26 -1.81
C ARG A 63 20.04 -1.43 -2.99
N TRP A 64 20.37 -1.84 -4.22
CA TRP A 64 19.93 -1.15 -5.43
C TRP A 64 18.40 -1.04 -5.51
N LEU A 65 17.66 -2.12 -5.24
CA LEU A 65 16.19 -2.08 -5.22
C LEU A 65 15.65 -1.09 -4.17
N ALA A 66 16.26 -1.05 -2.99
CA ALA A 66 15.84 -0.13 -1.93
C ALA A 66 16.11 1.34 -2.30
N ASP A 67 17.27 1.64 -2.89
CA ASP A 67 17.66 2.98 -3.31
C ASP A 67 16.79 3.46 -4.48
N THR A 68 16.54 2.59 -5.48
CA THR A 68 15.64 2.90 -6.61
C THR A 68 14.21 3.13 -6.14
N ALA A 69 13.69 2.34 -5.20
CA ALA A 69 12.35 2.55 -4.67
C ALA A 69 12.22 3.89 -3.91
N ARG A 70 13.26 4.32 -3.20
CA ARG A 70 13.31 5.66 -2.58
C ARG A 70 13.28 6.74 -3.64
N MET A 71 14.15 6.66 -4.64
CA MET A 71 14.19 7.62 -5.74
C MET A 71 12.82 7.74 -6.46
N VAL A 72 12.18 6.63 -6.80
CA VAL A 72 10.85 6.66 -7.44
C VAL A 72 9.80 7.26 -6.51
N ARG A 73 9.89 7.01 -5.21
CA ARG A 73 9.01 7.65 -4.22
C ARG A 73 9.23 9.16 -4.17
N ASP A 74 10.49 9.60 -4.19
CA ASP A 74 10.88 11.00 -4.07
C ASP A 74 10.54 11.81 -5.34
N ASN A 75 10.40 11.15 -6.50
CA ASN A 75 9.93 11.75 -7.75
C ASN A 75 8.44 12.15 -7.75
N ASN A 76 7.67 11.75 -6.74
CA ASN A 76 6.25 12.08 -6.68
C ASN A 76 6.05 13.48 -6.11
N ASP A 77 5.96 14.48 -6.99
CA ASP A 77 5.70 15.89 -6.62
C ASP A 77 4.34 16.10 -5.94
N THR A 78 3.41 15.17 -6.15
CA THR A 78 2.10 15.15 -5.51
C THR A 78 1.89 13.87 -4.70
N PRO A 79 1.07 13.90 -3.63
CA PRO A 79 0.80 12.71 -2.85
C PRO A 79 0.13 11.60 -3.69
N VAL A 80 0.80 10.45 -3.82
CA VAL A 80 0.26 9.25 -4.49
C VAL A 80 -0.40 8.32 -3.47
N ALA A 81 -1.58 7.82 -3.84
CA ALA A 81 -2.36 6.89 -3.02
C ALA A 81 -1.58 5.57 -2.80
N PRO A 82 -1.73 4.89 -1.65
CA PRO A 82 -0.91 3.71 -1.33
C PRO A 82 -0.93 2.59 -2.38
N ASN A 83 -2.07 2.39 -3.03
CA ASN A 83 -2.28 1.39 -4.09
C ASN A 83 -1.63 1.74 -5.44
N GLU A 84 -1.28 3.01 -5.66
CA GLU A 84 -0.68 3.50 -6.90
C GLU A 84 0.84 3.70 -6.76
N ARG A 85 1.39 3.52 -5.55
CA ARG A 85 2.82 3.67 -5.30
C ARG A 85 3.61 2.55 -5.94
N VAL A 86 4.76 2.89 -6.50
CA VAL A 86 5.70 1.91 -7.03
C VAL A 86 6.52 1.30 -5.88
N PHE A 87 6.56 -0.02 -5.82
CA PHE A 87 7.34 -0.79 -4.85
C PHE A 87 8.30 -1.74 -5.60
N PRO A 88 9.38 -2.23 -4.95
CA PRO A 88 10.30 -3.19 -5.57
C PRO A 88 9.63 -4.42 -6.19
N GLN A 89 8.53 -4.90 -5.60
CA GLN A 89 7.76 -6.03 -6.14
C GLN A 89 7.20 -5.74 -7.54
N HIS A 90 6.84 -4.49 -7.84
CA HIS A 90 6.31 -4.09 -9.15
C HIS A 90 7.38 -4.18 -10.24
N LEU A 91 8.66 -3.96 -9.89
CA LEU A 91 9.77 -4.13 -10.83
C LEU A 91 9.94 -5.59 -11.26
N ILE A 92 9.64 -6.54 -10.36
CA ILE A 92 9.68 -7.97 -10.70
C ILE A 92 8.57 -8.32 -11.69
N GLY A 93 7.34 -7.80 -11.49
CA GLY A 93 6.24 -7.97 -12.44
C GLY A 93 6.58 -7.42 -13.82
N ILE A 94 7.03 -6.17 -13.89
CA ILE A 94 7.45 -5.52 -15.15
C ILE A 94 8.57 -6.30 -15.82
N ALA A 95 9.55 -6.81 -15.05
CA ALA A 95 10.61 -7.64 -15.61
C ALA A 95 10.08 -8.93 -16.23
N ILE A 96 9.06 -9.56 -15.63
CA ILE A 96 8.41 -10.75 -16.21
C ILE A 96 7.70 -10.38 -17.50
N ASP A 97 6.93 -9.30 -17.52
CA ASP A 97 6.20 -8.85 -18.72
C ASP A 97 7.19 -8.58 -19.88
N LEU A 98 8.28 -7.87 -19.59
CA LEU A 98 9.35 -7.62 -20.57
C LEU A 98 9.98 -8.92 -21.09
N LEU A 99 10.14 -9.94 -20.24
CA LEU A 99 10.66 -11.24 -20.67
C LEU A 99 9.65 -12.04 -21.50
N GLN A 100 8.35 -11.92 -21.21
CA GLN A 100 7.29 -12.56 -22.00
C GLN A 100 7.14 -11.92 -23.38
N ASP A 101 7.32 -10.61 -23.46
CA ASP A 101 7.24 -9.84 -24.71
C ASP A 101 8.48 -10.03 -25.61
N THR A 102 9.54 -10.67 -25.11
CA THR A 102 10.74 -10.95 -25.91
C THR A 102 10.62 -12.23 -26.72
N GLU A 103 11.13 -12.21 -27.95
CA GLU A 103 11.21 -13.37 -28.85
C GLU A 103 12.35 -14.34 -28.47
N ILE A 104 12.35 -14.79 -27.22
CA ILE A 104 13.35 -15.74 -26.70
C ILE A 104 12.79 -17.16 -26.80
N ASP A 105 13.54 -18.04 -27.46
CA ASP A 105 13.25 -19.47 -27.41
C ASP A 105 13.76 -20.07 -26.09
N TRP A 106 12.88 -20.05 -25.08
CA TRP A 106 13.14 -20.58 -23.75
C TRP A 106 13.53 -22.07 -23.76
N SER A 107 13.21 -22.83 -24.80
CA SER A 107 13.59 -24.25 -24.91
C SER A 107 15.09 -24.47 -25.15
N GLN A 108 15.80 -23.45 -25.64
CA GLN A 108 17.23 -23.52 -25.95
C GLN A 108 18.13 -23.09 -24.79
N ILE A 109 17.58 -22.41 -23.79
CA ILE A 109 18.34 -21.88 -22.65
C ILE A 109 18.57 -23.01 -21.64
N LYS A 110 19.84 -23.36 -21.39
CA LYS A 110 20.21 -24.46 -20.47
C LYS A 110 20.83 -23.95 -19.17
N ASN A 111 21.41 -22.76 -19.20
CA ASN A 111 22.10 -22.17 -18.06
C ASN A 111 21.98 -20.63 -18.06
N VAL A 112 22.56 -19.99 -17.05
CA VAL A 112 22.46 -18.53 -16.84
C VAL A 112 23.28 -17.77 -17.88
N GLU A 113 24.39 -18.33 -18.34
CA GLU A 113 25.25 -17.76 -19.36
C GLU A 113 24.56 -17.71 -20.73
N ASP A 114 23.84 -18.77 -21.11
CA ASP A 114 23.01 -18.80 -22.32
C ASP A 114 21.95 -17.69 -22.27
N LEU A 115 21.28 -17.55 -21.12
CA LEU A 115 20.27 -16.51 -20.91
C LEU A 115 20.88 -15.10 -21.04
N ARG A 116 22.06 -14.86 -20.48
CA ARG A 116 22.77 -13.57 -20.60
C ARG A 116 23.08 -13.25 -22.06
N GLN A 117 23.56 -14.24 -22.82
CA GLN A 117 23.86 -14.07 -24.25
C GLN A 117 22.60 -13.71 -25.05
N TRP A 118 21.49 -14.41 -24.82
CA TRP A 118 20.20 -14.13 -25.45
C TRP A 118 19.70 -12.72 -25.13
N LEU A 119 19.80 -12.30 -23.86
CA LEU A 119 19.40 -10.97 -23.40
C LEU A 119 20.40 -9.86 -23.74
N LYS A 120 21.54 -10.20 -24.35
CA LYS A 120 22.64 -9.28 -24.66
C LYS A 120 23.15 -8.53 -23.41
N LEU A 121 23.23 -9.25 -22.29
CA LEU A 121 23.67 -8.78 -20.96
C LEU A 121 25.06 -9.29 -20.57
#